data_AF-A0A7Z0PUL6-F1
#
_entry.id   AF-A0A7Z0PUL6-F1
#
_cell.length_a   1.000
_cell.length_b   1.000
_cell.length_c   1.000
_cell.angle_alpha   90.00
_cell.angle_beta   90.00
_cell.angle_gamma   90.00
#
_symmetry.space_group_name_H-M   'P 1'
#
loop_
_entity.id
_entity.type
_entity.pdbx_description
1 polymer ?
#
loop_
_entity_poly.entity_id
_entity_poly.type
_entity_poly.pdbx_seq_one_letter_code
_entity_poly.pdbx_strand_id
1 'polypeptide(L)'
;MALNNLGNALQEVRRFEEAIDVHTQDLEICRELGDQHREGTALNNLGNALQEVRRFEEAIDAHTQAAEICRELGDRHREGTALNNLGNALRKVRRFEEAIDAHTQAGEIYRELGDRYGEGVALHNLDFALQEVRQSRRVWKQWRRLCTRSGSP
;
A
#
# COMPACT_ATOMS: atom_id res chain seq x y z
N MET A 1 6.90 17.98 11.58
CA MET A 1 5.54 18.59 11.55
C MET A 1 5.37 19.58 10.40
N ALA A 2 6.23 20.60 10.27
CA ALA A 2 6.11 21.56 9.15
C ALA A 2 6.30 20.90 7.77
N LEU A 3 7.30 20.02 7.62
CA LEU A 3 7.57 19.31 6.37
C LEU A 3 6.44 18.34 5.99
N ASN A 4 5.98 17.50 6.92
CA ASN A 4 4.81 16.64 6.70
C ASN A 4 3.58 17.39 6.17
N ASN A 5 3.25 18.54 6.77
CA ASN A 5 2.09 19.33 6.34
C ASN A 5 2.32 19.99 4.98
N LEU A 6 3.54 20.40 4.67
CA LEU A 6 3.92 20.92 3.35
C LEU A 6 3.80 19.83 2.28
N GLY A 7 4.31 18.63 2.54
CA GLY A 7 4.21 17.49 1.62
C GLY A 7 2.76 17.15 1.30
N ASN A 8 1.90 17.06 2.33
CA ASN A 8 0.46 16.84 2.13
C ASN A 8 -0.18 17.96 1.30
N ALA A 9 0.14 19.24 1.58
CA ALA A 9 -0.38 20.36 0.80
C ALA A 9 0.07 20.32 -0.66
N LEU A 10 1.30 19.87 -0.93
CA LEU A 10 1.81 19.67 -2.30
C LEU A 10 1.06 18.55 -3.02
N GLN A 11 0.72 17.45 -2.33
CA GLN A 11 -0.12 16.38 -2.89
C GLN A 11 -1.52 16.89 -3.27
N GLU A 12 -2.15 17.70 -2.43
CA GLU A 12 -3.48 18.29 -2.70
C GLU A 12 -3.48 19.16 -3.98
N VAL A 13 -2.36 19.84 -4.26
CA VAL A 13 -2.20 20.63 -5.50
C VAL A 13 -1.51 19.85 -6.63
N ARG A 14 -1.40 18.52 -6.50
CA ARG A 14 -0.85 17.58 -7.49
C ARG A 14 0.61 17.83 -7.88
N ARG A 15 1.40 18.41 -6.97
CA ARG A 15 2.86 18.60 -7.11
C ARG A 15 3.58 17.41 -6.46
N PHE A 16 3.40 16.23 -7.03
CA PHE A 16 3.77 14.97 -6.38
C PHE A 16 5.28 14.77 -6.26
N GLU A 17 6.06 15.16 -7.26
CA GLU A 17 7.51 15.10 -7.22
C GLU A 17 8.08 15.96 -6.09
N GLU A 18 7.54 17.16 -5.89
CA GLU A 18 7.95 18.02 -4.78
C GLU A 18 7.48 17.48 -3.43
N ALA A 19 6.30 16.85 -3.37
CA ALA A 19 5.85 16.16 -2.16
C ALA A 19 6.80 15.00 -1.80
N ILE A 20 7.28 14.24 -2.80
CA ILE A 20 8.27 13.17 -2.61
C ILE A 20 9.56 13.74 -2.02
N ASP A 21 10.08 14.84 -2.56
CA ASP A 21 11.30 15.47 -2.06
C ASP A 21 11.13 15.91 -0.59
N VAL A 22 10.00 16.56 -0.28
CA VAL A 22 9.69 17.01 1.09
C VAL A 22 9.52 15.85 2.07
N HIS A 23 8.81 14.78 1.69
CA HIS A 23 8.64 13.61 2.54
C HIS A 23 9.94 12.81 2.71
N THR A 24 10.80 12.78 1.70
CA THR A 24 12.14 12.18 1.80
C THR A 24 13.02 12.94 2.78
N GLN A 25 13.01 14.27 2.73
CA GLN A 25 13.72 15.11 3.71
C GLN A 25 13.17 14.94 5.13
N ASP A 26 11.84 14.89 5.30
CA ASP A 26 11.22 14.64 6.61
C ASP A 26 11.64 13.26 7.15
N LEU A 27 11.69 12.24 6.29
CA LEU A 27 12.15 10.90 6.63
C LEU A 27 13.61 10.89 7.11
N GLU A 28 14.52 11.52 6.39
CA GLU A 28 15.94 11.64 6.77
C GLU A 28 16.09 12.29 8.15
N ILE A 29 15.40 13.41 8.39
CA ILE A 29 15.43 14.10 9.68
C ILE A 29 14.87 13.21 10.80
N CYS A 30 13.78 12.48 10.55
CA CYS A 30 13.21 11.58 11.56
C CYS A 30 14.19 10.47 11.95
N ARG A 31 14.92 9.92 10.97
CA ARG A 31 15.96 8.91 11.21
C ARG A 31 17.14 9.47 12.00
N GLU A 32 17.61 10.66 11.65
CA GLU A 32 18.70 11.33 12.37
C GLU A 32 18.33 11.62 13.84
N LEU A 33 17.07 11.95 14.09
CA LEU A 33 16.55 12.22 15.43
C LEU A 33 16.12 10.97 16.20
N GLY A 34 16.07 9.80 15.54
CA GLY A 34 15.55 8.55 16.12
C GLY A 34 14.05 8.59 16.45
N ASP A 35 13.27 9.47 15.80
CA ASP A 35 11.82 9.58 16.01
C ASP A 35 11.07 8.56 15.15
N GLN A 36 10.98 7.32 15.65
CA GLN A 36 10.35 6.21 14.93
C GLN A 36 8.86 6.48 14.61
N HIS A 37 8.13 7.17 15.49
CA HIS A 37 6.71 7.49 15.24
C HIS A 37 6.55 8.42 14.03
N ARG A 38 7.42 9.41 13.90
CA ARG A 38 7.42 10.28 12.72
C ARG A 38 8.00 9.59 11.50
N GLU A 39 9.01 8.74 11.65
CA GLU A 39 9.56 7.94 10.56
C GLU A 39 8.47 7.12 9.86
N GLY A 40 7.67 6.37 10.62
CA GLY A 40 6.55 5.59 10.06
C GLY A 40 5.50 6.45 9.36
N THR A 41 5.26 7.68 9.85
CA THR A 41 4.33 8.63 9.22
C THR A 41 4.89 9.17 7.90
N ALA A 42 6.16 9.57 7.89
CA ALA A 42 6.84 10.10 6.72
C ALA A 42 6.93 9.04 5.62
N LEU A 43 7.27 7.79 5.97
CA LEU A 43 7.28 6.66 5.04
C LEU A 43 5.91 6.40 4.41
N ASN A 44 4.83 6.40 5.21
CA ASN A 44 3.50 6.19 4.67
C ASN A 44 3.09 7.30 3.68
N ASN A 45 3.41 8.56 3.98
CA ASN A 45 3.07 9.68 3.10
C ASN A 45 3.95 9.71 1.84
N LEU A 46 5.23 9.38 1.98
CA LEU A 46 6.13 9.15 0.85
C LEU A 46 5.57 8.06 -0.08
N GLY A 47 5.13 6.93 0.47
CA GLY A 47 4.50 5.85 -0.28
C GLY A 47 3.28 6.32 -1.07
N ASN A 48 2.40 7.12 -0.45
CA ASN A 48 1.24 7.69 -1.15
C ASN A 48 1.66 8.60 -2.31
N ALA A 49 2.64 9.49 -2.11
CA ALA A 49 3.13 10.37 -3.16
C ALA A 49 3.79 9.59 -4.31
N LEU A 50 4.52 8.51 -4.01
CA LEU A 50 5.11 7.60 -4.99
C LEU A 50 4.05 6.86 -5.82
N GLN A 51 2.92 6.49 -5.21
CA GLN A 51 1.80 5.87 -5.94
C GLN A 51 1.20 6.80 -7.00
N GLU A 52 1.06 8.09 -6.68
CA GLU A 52 0.50 9.10 -7.60
C GLU A 52 1.36 9.27 -8.87
N VAL A 53 2.69 9.12 -8.74
CA VAL A 53 3.64 9.14 -9.87
C VAL A 53 3.96 7.76 -10.43
N ARG A 54 3.23 6.71 -10.00
CA ARG A 54 3.36 5.31 -10.47
C ARG A 54 4.71 4.65 -10.16
N ARG A 55 5.45 5.15 -9.17
CA ARG A 55 6.67 4.52 -8.64
C ARG A 55 6.29 3.43 -7.64
N PHE A 56 5.60 2.40 -8.12
CA PHE A 56 4.90 1.43 -7.26
C PHE A 56 5.82 0.57 -6.41
N GLU A 57 6.97 0.12 -6.92
CA GLU A 57 7.91 -0.69 -6.11
C GLU A 57 8.49 0.14 -4.95
N GLU A 58 8.82 1.40 -5.18
CA GLU A 58 9.29 2.29 -4.12
C GLU A 58 8.19 2.59 -3.10
N ALA A 59 6.94 2.71 -3.55
CA ALA A 59 5.79 2.82 -2.65
C ALA A 59 5.57 1.55 -1.81
N ILE A 60 5.79 0.37 -2.39
CA ILE A 60 5.73 -0.92 -1.68
C ILE A 60 6.77 -0.94 -0.56
N ASP A 61 8.01 -0.57 -0.85
CA ASP A 61 9.08 -0.52 0.15
C ASP A 61 8.75 0.46 1.27
N ALA A 62 8.26 1.65 0.93
CA ALA A 62 7.90 2.69 1.90
C ALA A 62 6.74 2.26 2.81
N HIS A 63 5.65 1.70 2.25
CA HIS A 63 4.52 1.23 3.06
C HIS A 63 4.87 0.00 3.90
N THR A 64 5.76 -0.88 3.42
CA THR A 64 6.22 -2.04 4.19
C THR A 64 7.00 -1.59 5.42
N GLN A 65 7.99 -0.70 5.25
CA GLN A 65 8.74 -0.13 6.38
C GLN A 65 7.84 0.63 7.35
N ALA A 66 6.86 1.39 6.85
CA ALA A 66 5.89 2.08 7.69
C ALA A 66 5.06 1.11 8.55
N ALA A 67 4.59 0.01 7.96
CA ALA A 67 3.82 -1.01 8.66
C ALA A 67 4.66 -1.72 9.74
N GLU A 68 5.92 -2.05 9.44
CA GLU A 68 6.86 -2.66 10.38
C GLU A 68 7.11 -1.74 11.59
N ILE A 69 7.43 -0.47 11.34
CA ILE A 69 7.64 0.51 12.41
C ILE A 69 6.38 0.67 13.27
N CYS A 70 5.20 0.81 12.65
CA CYS A 70 3.96 0.96 13.41
C CYS A 70 3.65 -0.28 14.26
N ARG A 71 3.97 -1.47 13.76
CA ARG A 71 3.85 -2.73 14.50
C ARG A 71 4.78 -2.76 15.72
N GLU A 72 6.04 -2.40 15.53
CA GLU A 72 7.04 -2.35 16.61
C GLU A 72 6.66 -1.35 17.71
N LEU A 73 6.06 -0.23 17.33
CA LEU A 73 5.58 0.80 18.25
C LEU A 73 4.20 0.47 18.87
N GLY A 74 3.53 -0.59 18.41
CA GLY A 74 2.17 -0.94 18.84
C GLY A 74 1.08 0.03 18.33
N ASP A 75 1.38 0.88 17.35
CA ASP A 75 0.41 1.76 16.69
C ASP A 75 -0.40 0.96 15.64
N ARG A 76 -1.30 0.12 16.15
CA ARG A 76 -2.12 -0.78 15.32
C ARG A 76 -2.93 0.00 14.28
N HIS A 77 -3.48 1.15 14.62
CA HIS A 77 -4.29 1.91 13.66
C HIS A 77 -3.45 2.37 12.46
N ARG A 78 -2.23 2.87 12.68
CA ARG A 78 -1.34 3.25 11.57
C ARG A 78 -0.78 2.04 10.83
N GLU A 79 -0.53 0.93 11.52
CA GLU A 79 -0.16 -0.34 10.87
C GLU A 79 -1.24 -0.78 9.87
N GLY A 80 -2.52 -0.76 10.27
CA GLY A 80 -3.64 -1.09 9.39
C GLY A 80 -3.71 -0.19 8.15
N THR A 81 -3.49 1.12 8.33
CA THR A 81 -3.45 2.08 7.22
C THR A 81 -2.30 1.80 6.26
N ALA A 82 -1.09 1.57 6.78
CA ALA A 82 0.08 1.26 5.97
C ALA A 82 -0.10 -0.05 5.19
N LEU A 83 -0.63 -1.09 5.82
CA LEU A 83 -0.94 -2.37 5.17
C LEU A 83 -2.00 -2.25 4.08
N ASN A 84 -3.05 -1.44 4.30
CA ASN A 84 -4.05 -1.20 3.27
C ASN A 84 -3.45 -0.46 2.06
N ASN A 85 -2.58 0.52 2.29
CA ASN A 85 -1.88 1.23 1.22
C ASN A 85 -0.87 0.33 0.48
N LEU A 86 -0.17 -0.54 1.20
CA LEU A 86 0.69 -1.58 0.64
C LEU A 86 -0.09 -2.51 -0.30
N GLY A 87 -1.25 -3.01 0.15
CA GLY A 87 -2.10 -3.86 -0.69
C GLY A 87 -2.54 -3.16 -1.99
N ASN A 88 -2.86 -1.86 -1.91
CA ASN A 88 -3.16 -1.07 -3.10
C ASN A 88 -1.96 -0.98 -4.06
N ALA A 89 -0.76 -0.75 -3.55
CA ALA A 89 0.47 -0.69 -4.36
C ALA A 89 0.76 -2.04 -5.05
N LEU A 90 0.71 -3.15 -4.29
CA LEU A 90 0.92 -4.51 -4.77
C LEU A 90 -0.06 -4.89 -5.88
N ARG A 91 -1.34 -4.49 -5.74
CA ARG A 91 -2.35 -4.70 -6.77
C ARG A 91 -2.01 -3.99 -8.08
N LYS A 92 -1.40 -2.80 -8.04
CA LYS A 92 -0.99 -2.06 -9.26
C LYS A 92 0.12 -2.76 -10.04
N VAL A 93 0.99 -3.50 -9.35
CA VAL A 93 2.06 -4.32 -9.96
C VAL A 93 1.66 -5.78 -10.17
N ARG A 94 0.37 -6.12 -9.98
CA ARG A 94 -0.21 -7.48 -10.16
C ARG A 94 0.35 -8.54 -9.21
N ARG A 95 0.92 -8.14 -8.07
CA ARG A 95 1.30 -9.04 -6.96
C ARG A 95 0.05 -9.32 -6.11
N PHE A 96 -0.92 -10.01 -6.71
CA PHE A 96 -2.27 -10.09 -6.14
C PHE A 96 -2.36 -10.92 -4.86
N GLU A 97 -1.61 -12.01 -4.76
CA GLU A 97 -1.54 -12.83 -3.55
C GLU A 97 -1.03 -12.00 -2.36
N GLU A 98 0.05 -11.23 -2.55
CA GLU A 98 0.59 -10.36 -1.50
C GLU A 98 -0.36 -9.20 -1.16
N ALA A 99 -1.08 -8.65 -2.15
CA ALA A 99 -2.11 -7.65 -1.91
C ALA A 99 -3.27 -8.19 -1.05
N ILE A 100 -3.68 -9.44 -1.29
CA ILE A 100 -4.71 -10.13 -0.51
C ILE A 100 -4.27 -10.26 0.94
N ASP A 101 -3.03 -10.69 1.18
CA ASP A 101 -2.49 -10.84 2.53
C ASP A 101 -2.45 -9.49 3.26
N ALA A 102 -1.98 -8.43 2.60
CA ALA A 102 -1.90 -7.09 3.17
C ALA A 102 -3.29 -6.52 3.53
N HIS A 103 -4.27 -6.62 2.62
CA HIS A 103 -5.64 -6.16 2.90
C HIS A 103 -6.35 -7.01 3.96
N THR A 104 -6.07 -8.30 4.03
CA THR A 104 -6.62 -9.19 5.07
C THR A 104 -6.12 -8.78 6.45
N GLN A 105 -4.80 -8.61 6.60
CA GLN A 105 -4.21 -8.14 7.86
C GLN A 105 -4.72 -6.75 8.26
N ALA A 106 -4.84 -5.81 7.31
CA ALA A 106 -5.43 -4.50 7.58
C ALA A 106 -6.88 -4.61 8.09
N GLY A 107 -7.71 -5.45 7.45
CA GLY A 107 -9.09 -5.69 7.87
C GLY A 107 -9.21 -6.33 9.25
N GLU A 108 -8.32 -7.26 9.60
CA GLU A 108 -8.23 -7.84 10.95
C GLU A 108 -7.90 -6.78 11.99
N ILE A 109 -6.91 -5.92 11.71
CA ILE A 109 -6.53 -4.82 12.59
C ILE A 109 -7.70 -3.87 12.84
N TYR A 110 -8.36 -3.40 11.78
CA TYR A 110 -9.50 -2.48 11.93
C TYR A 110 -10.65 -3.12 12.69
N ARG A 111 -10.88 -4.43 12.49
CA ARG A 111 -11.87 -5.19 13.28
C ARG A 111 -11.50 -5.24 14.77
N GLU A 112 -10.24 -5.53 15.09
CA GLU A 112 -9.74 -5.53 16.48
C GLU A 112 -9.94 -4.18 17.16
N LEU A 113 -9.72 -3.09 16.42
CA LEU A 113 -9.90 -1.72 16.91
C LEU A 113 -11.37 -1.26 16.94
N GLY A 114 -12.29 -2.04 16.37
CA GLY A 114 -13.69 -1.65 16.21
C GLY A 114 -13.93 -0.57 15.14
N ASP A 115 -12.94 -0.27 14.30
CA ASP A 115 -13.07 0.65 13.17
C ASP A 115 -13.79 -0.03 12.01
N ARG A 116 -15.12 0.13 11.99
CA ARG A 116 -15.97 -0.42 10.93
C ARG A 116 -15.75 0.22 9.57
N TYR A 117 -15.30 1.48 9.55
CA TYR A 117 -15.04 2.17 8.29
C TYR A 117 -13.76 1.62 7.65
N GLY A 118 -12.67 1.58 8.42
CA GLY A 118 -11.41 0.99 7.97
C GLY A 118 -11.57 -0.48 7.57
N GLU A 119 -12.30 -1.28 8.36
CA GLU A 119 -12.61 -2.67 8.04
C GLU A 119 -13.34 -2.78 6.70
N GLY A 120 -14.37 -1.95 6.47
CA GLY A 120 -15.11 -1.94 5.21
C GLY A 120 -14.24 -1.58 4.00
N VAL A 121 -13.36 -0.59 4.13
CA VAL A 121 -12.42 -0.20 3.08
C VAL A 121 -11.45 -1.34 2.75
N ALA A 122 -10.85 -1.96 3.77
CA ALA A 122 -9.91 -3.06 3.59
C ALA A 122 -10.58 -4.27 2.93
N LEU A 123 -11.78 -4.65 3.36
CA LEU A 123 -12.55 -5.75 2.77
C LEU A 123 -12.97 -5.47 1.33
N HIS A 124 -13.31 -4.22 1.00
CA HIS A 124 -13.61 -3.82 -0.38
C HIS A 124 -12.39 -3.97 -1.29
N ASN A 125 -11.22 -3.53 -0.83
CA ASN A 125 -9.97 -3.68 -1.58
C ASN A 125 -9.55 -5.15 -1.72
N LEU A 126 -9.75 -5.94 -0.66
CA LEU A 126 -9.57 -7.40 -0.68
C LEU A 126 -10.45 -8.07 -1.75
N ASP A 127 -11.74 -7.72 -1.82
CA ASP A 127 -12.64 -8.28 -2.84
C ASP A 127 -12.16 -7.96 -4.26
N PHE A 128 -11.71 -6.73 -4.52
CA PHE A 128 -11.11 -6.38 -5.82
C PHE A 128 -9.89 -7.24 -6.14
N ALA A 129 -8.96 -7.43 -5.20
CA ALA A 129 -7.78 -8.27 -5.42
C ALA A 129 -8.17 -9.74 -5.71
N LEU A 130 -9.16 -10.29 -5.00
CA LEU A 130 -9.69 -11.63 -5.24
C LEU A 130 -10.37 -11.76 -6.60
N GLN A 131 -11.09 -10.74 -7.04
CA GLN A 131 -11.71 -10.72 -8.37
C GLN A 131 -10.67 -10.78 -9.48
N GLU A 132 -9.58 -10.02 -9.38
CA GLU A 132 -8.47 -10.06 -10.35
C GLU A 132 -7.86 -11.46 -10.45
N VAL A 133 -7.56 -12.11 -9.32
CA VAL A 133 -7.05 -13.50 -9.31
C VAL A 133 -8.02 -14.47 -9.97
N ARG A 134 -9.33 -14.36 -9.66
CA ARG A 134 -10.36 -15.21 -10.28
C ARG A 134 -10.41 -15.01 -11.79
N GLN A 135 -10.33 -13.76 -12.26
CA GLN A 135 -10.35 -13.44 -13.68
C GLN A 135 -9.08 -13.97 -14.39
N SER A 136 -7.89 -13.73 -13.83
CA SER A 136 -6.62 -14.25 -14.39
C SER A 136 -6.64 -15.77 -14.51
N ARG A 137 -7.10 -16.48 -13.46
CA ARG A 137 -7.25 -17.94 -13.48
C ARG A 137 -8.25 -18.42 -14.52
N ARG A 138 -9.36 -17.68 -14.73
CA ARG A 138 -10.37 -18.02 -15.75
C ARG A 138 -9.81 -17.88 -17.16
N VAL A 139 -9.14 -16.76 -17.45
CA VAL A 139 -8.51 -16.50 -18.75
C VAL A 139 -7.45 -17.54 -19.06
N TRP A 140 -6.59 -17.87 -18.08
CA TRP A 140 -5.56 -18.88 -18.26
C TRP A 140 -6.13 -20.28 -18.56
N LYS A 141 -7.20 -20.68 -17.86
CA LYS A 141 -7.91 -21.94 -18.15
C LYS A 141 -8.50 -21.97 -19.56
N GLN A 142 -9.06 -20.85 -20.05
CA GLN A 142 -9.59 -20.75 -21.40
C GLN A 142 -8.49 -20.82 -22.45
N TRP A 143 -7.40 -20.08 -22.24
CA TRP A 143 -6.24 -20.09 -23.13
C TRP A 143 -5.64 -21.50 -23.25
N ARG A 144 -5.44 -22.20 -22.14
CA ARG A 144 -4.96 -23.59 -22.14
C ARG A 144 -5.87 -24.51 -22.95
N ARG A 145 -7.20 -24.37 -22.84
CA ARG A 145 -8.17 -25.15 -23.63
C ARG A 145 -8.07 -24.86 -25.13
N LEU A 146 -7.86 -23.60 -25.50
CA LEU A 146 -7.69 -23.21 -26.91
C LEU A 146 -6.41 -23.82 -27.49
N CYS A 147 -5.27 -23.73 -26.78
CA CYS A 147 -4.01 -24.35 -27.20
C CYS A 147 -4.14 -25.88 -27.37
N THR A 148 -4.86 -26.56 -26.47
CA THR A 148 -5.11 -28.01 -26.62
C THR A 148 -6.04 -28.37 -27.78
N ARG A 149 -6.94 -27.46 -28.18
CA ARG A 149 -7.87 -27.68 -29.30
C ARG A 149 -7.26 -27.31 -30.66
N SER A 150 -6.32 -26.38 -30.69
CA SER A 150 -5.66 -25.94 -31.93
C SER A 150 -4.56 -26.89 -32.42
N GLY A 151 -4.27 -27.97 -31.70
CA GLY A 151 -3.45 -29.09 -32.19
C GLY A 151 -2.10 -28.66 -32.77
N SER A 152 -1.44 -27.68 -32.17
CA SER A 152 -0.07 -27.33 -32.57
C SER A 152 0.89 -28.27 -31.81
N PRO A 153 1.67 -29.14 -32.49
CA PRO A 153 2.78 -29.86 -31.88
C PRO A 153 3.85 -28.92 -31.32
#